data_AF-A0A7C3GSU8-F1
#
_entry.id   AF-A0A7C3GSU8-F1
#
_cell.length_a   1.000
_cell.length_b   1.000
_cell.length_c   1.000
_cell.angle_alpha   90.00
_cell.angle_beta   90.00
_cell.angle_gamma   90.00
#
_symmetry.space_group_name_H-M   'P 1'
#
loop_
_entity.id
_entity.type
_entity.pdbx_description
1 polymer ?
#
loop_
_entity_poly.entity_id
_entity_poly.type
_entity_poly.pdbx_seq_one_letter_code
_entity_poly.pdbx_strand_id
1 'polypeptide(L)' 'MISEIVIMQSNGQVVKRLENVAAGSTFLDLSDWAGGFYLIRFKKDKSVASGKLVVLRL' A
#
# COMPACT_ATOMS: atom_id res chain seq x y z
N MET A 1 1.04 14.86 7.56
CA MET A 1 0.21 13.66 7.79
C MET A 1 0.05 12.97 6.46
N ILE A 2 0.14 11.64 6.39
CA ILE A 2 -0.19 10.93 5.13
C ILE A 2 -1.71 10.84 5.08
N SER A 3 -2.33 11.50 4.11
CA SER A 3 -3.79 11.50 3.99
C SER A 3 -4.30 10.14 3.54
N GLU A 4 -3.52 9.40 2.75
CA GLU A 4 -3.91 8.09 2.27
C GLU A 4 -2.71 7.20 1.95
N ILE A 5 -2.83 5.90 2.27
CA ILE A 5 -2.01 4.82 1.75
C ILE A 5 -2.92 3.84 1.01
N VAL A 6 -2.68 3.62 -0.27
CA VAL A 6 -3.42 2.64 -1.08
C VAL A 6 -2.46 1.57 -1.55
N ILE A 7 -2.83 0.30 -1.39
CA ILE A 7 -2.11 -0.83 -1.96
C ILE A 7 -3.03 -1.55 -2.93
N MET A 8 -2.53 -1.75 -4.14
CA MET A 8 -3.30 -2.29 -5.25
C MET A 8 -2.52 -3.41 -5.94
N GLN A 9 -3.23 -4.44 -6.40
CA GLN A 9 -2.66 -5.44 -7.30
C GLN A 9 -2.40 -4.86 -8.69
N SER A 10 -1.61 -5.58 -9.50
CA SER A 10 -1.31 -5.19 -10.89
C SER A 10 -2.54 -5.09 -11.81
N ASN A 11 -3.65 -5.75 -11.45
CA ASN A 11 -4.94 -5.64 -12.15
C ASN A 11 -5.75 -4.38 -11.75
N GLY A 12 -5.22 -3.53 -10.86
CA GLY A 12 -5.89 -2.34 -10.35
C GLY A 12 -6.81 -2.58 -9.15
N GLN A 13 -6.99 -3.82 -8.69
CA GLN A 13 -7.79 -4.12 -7.50
C GLN A 13 -7.11 -3.53 -6.25
N VAL A 14 -7.82 -2.68 -5.52
CA VAL A 14 -7.38 -2.18 -4.21
C VAL A 14 -7.52 -3.29 -3.18
N VAL A 15 -6.41 -3.69 -2.56
CA VAL A 15 -6.38 -4.69 -1.49
C VAL A 15 -6.31 -4.07 -0.10
N LYS A 16 -5.80 -2.85 0.00
CA LYS A 16 -5.78 -2.10 1.26
C LYS A 16 -5.89 -0.60 1.00
N ARG A 17 -6.66 0.07 1.86
CA ARG A 17 -6.70 1.52 1.97
C ARG A 17 -6.58 1.89 3.44
N LEU A 18 -5.71 2.84 3.74
CA LEU A 18 -5.57 3.47 5.04
C LEU A 18 -5.71 4.97 4.84
N GLU A 19 -6.51 5.61 5.66
CA GLU A 19 -6.73 7.05 5.60
C GLU A 19 -6.16 7.70 6.86
N ASN A 20 -5.77 8.97 6.74
CA ASN A 20 -5.37 9.78 7.89
C ASN A 20 -4.25 9.15 8.73
N VAL A 21 -3.24 8.58 8.06
CA VAL A 21 -2.15 7.84 8.69
C VAL A 21 -1.21 8.81 9.41
N ALA A 22 -1.08 8.60 10.72
CA ALA A 22 -0.21 9.38 11.59
C ALA A 22 1.27 9.20 11.23
N ALA A 23 2.11 10.16 11.64
CA ALA A 23 3.55 10.01 11.51
C ALA A 23 4.06 8.87 12.42
N GLY A 24 5.01 8.09 11.93
CA GLY A 24 5.56 6.93 12.64
C GLY A 24 5.54 5.68 11.75
N SER A 25 5.39 4.52 12.39
CA SER A 25 5.40 3.22 11.73
C SER A 25 3.99 2.66 11.60
N THR A 26 3.68 2.07 10.44
CA THR A 26 2.47 1.27 10.21
C THR A 26 2.90 -0.12 9.79
N PHE A 27 2.33 -1.14 10.43
CA PHE A 27 2.57 -2.54 10.11
C PHE A 27 1.38 -3.11 9.34
N LEU A 28 1.67 -3.91 8.32
CA LEU A 28 0.68 -4.60 7.50
C LEU A 28 1.05 -6.07 7.43
N ASP A 29 0.11 -6.92 7.84
CA ASP A 29 0.21 -8.36 7.63
C ASP A 29 -0.14 -8.70 6.18
N LEU A 30 0.72 -9.51 5.56
CA LEU A 30 0.63 -9.92 4.16
C LEU A 30 0.29 -11.41 4.01
N SER A 31 0.02 -12.12 5.12
CA SER A 31 -0.16 -13.59 5.13
C SER A 31 -1.25 -14.09 4.17
N ASP A 32 -2.35 -13.34 4.05
CA ASP A 32 -3.47 -13.70 3.17
C ASP A 32 -3.34 -13.17 1.74
N TRP A 33 -2.25 -12.48 1.42
CA TRP A 33 -2.08 -11.88 0.11
C TRP A 33 -1.62 -12.93 -0.90
N ALA A 34 -2.10 -12.81 -2.13
CA ALA A 34 -1.61 -13.62 -3.22
C ALA A 34 -0.13 -13.29 -3.51
N GLY A 35 0.63 -14.27 -4.00
CA GLY A 35 1.96 -13.99 -4.54
C GLY A 35 1.82 -13.11 -5.79
N GLY A 36 2.67 -12.08 -5.92
CA GLY A 36 2.64 -11.20 -7.09
C GLY A 36 3.12 -9.77 -6.84
N PHE A 37 2.81 -8.90 -7.81
CA PHE A 37 3.20 -7.50 -7.80
C PHE A 37 2.07 -6.59 -7.32
N TYR A 38 2.45 -5.68 -6.43
CA TYR A 38 1.57 -4.69 -5.83
C TYR A 38 2.17 -3.30 -6.02
N LEU A 39 1.31 -2.31 -6.22
CA LEU A 39 1.66 -0.90 -6.18
C LEU A 39 1.21 -0.35 -4.82
N ILE A 40 2.14 0.24 -4.07
CA ILE A 40 1.82 1.05 -2.89
C ILE A 40 1.90 2.53 -3.26
N ARG A 41 0.86 3.30 -2.94
CA ARG A 41 0.78 4.74 -3.16
C ARG A 41 0.57 5.45 -1.83
N PHE A 42 1.33 6.51 -1.61
CA PHE A 42 1.23 7.39 -0.45
C PHE A 42 0.80 8.76 -0.93
N LYS A 43 -0.31 9.27 -0.41
CA LYS A 43 -0.77 10.63 -0.64
C LYS A 43 -0.48 11.45 0.59
N LYS A 44 0.23 12.57 0.41
CA LYS A 44 0.47 13.56 1.46
C LYS A 44 0.25 14.94 0.84
N ASP A 45 -0.73 15.65 1.36
CA ASP A 45 -1.14 16.97 0.85
C ASP A 45 -1.45 16.91 -0.66
N LYS A 46 -0.68 17.62 -1.49
CA LYS A 46 -0.80 17.63 -2.96
C LYS A 46 0.20 16.69 -3.67
N SER A 47 1.01 15.96 -2.92
CA SER A 47 2.05 15.09 -3.46
C SER A 47 1.65 13.62 -3.38
N VAL A 48 2.07 12.85 -4.37
CA VAL A 48 1.93 11.41 -4.40
C VAL A 48 3.31 10.77 -4.56
N ALA A 49 3.65 9.88 -3.65
CA ALA A 49 4.79 8.97 -3.79
C ALA A 49 4.26 7.56 -4.07
N SER A 50 5.01 6.76 -4.82
CA SER A 50 4.63 5.38 -5.14
C SER A 50 5.83 4.45 -5.02
N GLY A 51 5.57 3.20 -4.66
CA GLY A 51 6.56 2.14 -4.59
C GLY A 51 5.99 0.82 -5.10
N LYS A 52 6.88 -0.12 -5.45
CA LYS A 52 6.50 -1.48 -5.86
C LYS A 52 6.75 -2.44 -4.71
N LEU A 53 5.76 -3.25 -4.37
CA LEU A 53 5.85 -4.35 -3.42
C LEU A 53 5.76 -5.68 -4.19
N VAL A 54 6.64 -6.62 -3.87
CA VAL A 54 6.61 -7.98 -4.41
C VAL A 54 6.31 -8.93 -3.27
N VAL A 55 5.19 -9.63 -3.33
CA VAL A 55 4.83 -10.67 -2.36
C VAL A 55 5.25 -12.00 -2.93
N LEU A 56 6.12 -12.71 -2.21
CA LEU A 56 6.54 -14.07 -2.54
C LEU A 56 5.80 -15.03 -1.63
N ARG A 57 5.03 -15.95 -2.22
CA ARG A 57 4.37 -17.03 -1.49
C ARG A 57 5.13 -18.32 -1.79
N LEU A 58 5.65 -18.93 -0.75
CA LEU A 58 6.35 -20.22 -0.79
C LEU A 58 5.36 -21.35 -0.52
#